data_AF-A0A1I3W3E9-F1
#
_entry.id   AF-A0A1I3W3E9-F1
#
_cell.length_a   1.000
_cell.length_b   1.000
_cell.length_c   1.000
_cell.angle_alpha   90.00
_cell.angle_beta   90.00
_cell.angle_gamma   90.00
#
_symmetry.space_group_name_H-M   'P 1'
#
loop_
_entity.id
_entity.type
_entity.pdbx_description
1 polymer ?
#
loop_
_entity_poly.entity_id
_entity_poly.type
_entity_poly.pdbx_seq_one_letter_code
_entity_poly.pdbx_strand_id
1 'polypeptide(L)' 'MGKVLYVYECAECRKRGEQRLDGDSHDGEASTCASCGAPVTLEWDGGVVLETPQTIAADAIARARERK' A
#
# COMPACT_ATOMS: atom_id res chain seq x y z
N MET A 1 -7.51 12.63 4.20
CA MET A 1 -6.86 11.46 4.84
C MET A 1 -5.97 10.80 3.81
N GLY A 2 -4.71 10.50 4.16
CA GLY A 2 -3.80 9.79 3.27
C GLY A 2 -4.04 8.28 3.29
N LYS A 3 -3.66 7.59 2.22
CA LYS A 3 -3.64 6.13 2.18
C LYS A 3 -2.35 5.60 2.82
N VAL A 4 -2.47 4.69 3.79
CA VAL A 4 -1.35 4.02 4.46
C VAL A 4 -1.17 2.63 3.86
N LEU A 5 0.09 2.20 3.70
CA LEU A 5 0.42 0.88 3.18
C LEU A 5 0.47 -0.14 4.33
N TYR A 6 -0.28 -1.21 4.16
CA TYR A 6 -0.28 -2.40 4.99
C TYR A 6 0.24 -3.57 4.21
N VAL A 7 1.01 -4.42 4.85
CA VAL A 7 1.55 -5.66 4.27
C VAL A 7 1.02 -6.85 5.05
N TYR A 8 0.99 -8.01 4.42
CA TYR A 8 0.67 -9.25 5.09
C TYR A 8 1.44 -10.41 4.49
N GLU A 9 1.69 -11.44 5.27
CA GLU A 9 2.16 -12.74 4.80
C GLU A 9 1.07 -13.78 5.01
N CYS A 10 0.60 -14.40 3.93
CA CYS A 10 -0.42 -15.44 4.03
C CYS A 10 0.18 -16.74 4.57
N ALA A 11 -0.35 -17.28 5.66
CA ALA A 11 0.08 -18.57 6.21
C ALA A 11 -0.18 -19.74 5.24
N GLU A 12 -1.29 -19.70 4.50
CA GLU A 12 -1.72 -20.78 3.62
C GLU A 12 -0.88 -20.87 2.34
N CYS A 13 -0.79 -19.76 1.58
CA CYS A 13 -0.07 -19.76 0.30
C CYS A 13 1.36 -19.23 0.40
N ARG A 14 1.79 -18.78 1.59
CA ARG A 14 3.12 -18.21 1.87
C ARG A 14 3.48 -17.01 0.99
N LYS A 15 2.49 -16.39 0.34
CA LYS A 15 2.68 -15.18 -0.46
C LYS A 15 2.47 -13.94 0.40
N ARG A 16 3.32 -12.96 0.15
CA ARG A 16 3.14 -11.59 0.65
C ARG A 16 2.23 -10.80 -0.26
N GLY A 17 1.43 -9.94 0.34
CA GLY A 17 0.62 -8.95 -0.36
C GLY A 17 0.66 -7.61 0.35
N GLU A 18 0.18 -6.59 -0.36
CA GLU A 18 0.07 -5.23 0.15
C GLU A 18 -1.36 -4.71 -0.05
N GLN A 19 -1.81 -3.86 0.87
CA GLN A 19 -3.13 -3.25 0.84
C GLN A 19 -3.02 -1.80 1.33
N ARG A 20 -3.72 -0.87 0.66
CA ARG A 20 -3.72 0.54 1.01
C ARG A 20 -5.05 0.91 1.64
N LEU A 21 -5.02 1.32 2.91
CA LEU A 21 -6.21 1.68 3.69
C LEU A 21 -6.15 3.14 4.15
N ASP A 22 -7.28 3.68 4.58
CA ASP A 22 -7.38 5.07 5.01
C ASP A 22 -6.93 5.22 6.47
N GLY A 23 -5.85 5.97 6.70
CA GLY A 23 -5.29 6.15 8.05
C GLY A 23 -4.52 4.93 8.55
N ASP A 24 -3.93 5.08 9.74
CA ASP A 24 -3.01 4.11 10.36
C ASP A 24 -3.69 3.17 11.37
N SER A 25 -5.02 3.25 11.53
CA SER A 25 -5.78 2.50 12.53
C SER A 25 -6.13 1.05 12.15
N HIS A 26 -5.62 0.54 11.02
CA HIS A 26 -5.91 -0.82 10.51
C HIS A 26 -4.82 -1.85 10.83
N ASP A 27 -3.86 -1.49 11.69
CA ASP A 27 -2.85 -2.45 12.16
C ASP A 27 -3.50 -3.59 12.95
N GLY A 28 -3.16 -4.83 12.62
CA GLY A 28 -3.75 -6.02 13.20
C GLY A 28 -5.16 -6.37 12.68
N GLU A 29 -5.70 -5.60 11.72
CA GLU A 29 -7.03 -5.88 11.15
C GLU A 29 -7.01 -7.15 10.27
N ALA A 30 -8.09 -7.93 10.34
CA ALA A 30 -8.25 -9.11 9.50
C ALA A 30 -8.63 -8.69 8.07
N SER A 31 -7.84 -9.11 7.10
CA SER A 31 -8.09 -8.94 5.67
C SER A 31 -8.03 -10.29 4.95
N THR A 32 -8.15 -10.27 3.62
CA THR A 32 -8.13 -11.48 2.79
C THR A 32 -6.94 -11.47 1.85
N CYS A 33 -6.27 -12.62 1.74
CA CYS A 33 -5.18 -12.79 0.81
C CYS A 33 -5.67 -12.66 -0.63
N ALA A 34 -5.09 -11.76 -1.41
CA ALA A 34 -5.44 -11.54 -2.81
C ALA A 34 -5.12 -12.75 -3.71
N SER A 35 -4.25 -13.66 -3.27
CA SER A 35 -3.86 -14.84 -4.07
C SER A 35 -4.69 -16.08 -3.80
N CYS A 36 -5.21 -16.28 -2.58
CA CYS A 36 -5.94 -17.51 -2.22
C CYS A 36 -7.23 -17.28 -1.46
N GLY A 37 -7.54 -16.04 -1.05
CA GLY A 37 -8.74 -15.69 -0.29
C GLY A 37 -8.69 -16.06 1.20
N ALA A 38 -7.59 -16.66 1.68
CA ALA A 38 -7.44 -17.01 3.09
C ALA A 38 -7.41 -15.75 3.99
N PRO A 39 -7.89 -15.85 5.25
CA PRO A 39 -7.78 -14.75 6.20
C PRO A 39 -6.30 -14.48 6.51
N VAL A 40 -5.95 -13.19 6.54
CA VAL A 40 -4.59 -12.70 6.85
C VAL A 40 -4.70 -11.52 7.81
N THR A 41 -3.69 -11.35 8.64
CA THR A 41 -3.58 -10.18 9.51
C THR A 41 -2.77 -9.12 8.78
N LEU A 42 -3.32 -7.91 8.68
CA LEU A 42 -2.58 -6.77 8.17
C LEU A 42 -1.58 -6.31 9.22
N GLU A 43 -0.33 -6.18 8.80
CA GLU A 43 0.71 -5.54 9.58
C GLU A 43 1.03 -4.20 8.93
N TRP A 44 1.07 -3.16 9.74
CA TRP A 44 1.55 -1.89 9.24
C TRP A 44 3.04 -2.01 8.91
N ASP A 45 3.41 -1.77 7.65
CA ASP A 45 4.81 -1.84 7.19
C ASP A 45 5.66 -0.67 7.75
N GLY A 46 5.04 0.27 8.48
CA GLY A 46 5.70 1.52 8.91
C GLY A 46 5.92 2.52 7.77
N GLY A 47 5.66 2.11 6.52
CA GLY A 47 5.82 2.90 5.31
C GLY A 47 4.65 3.86 5.10
N VAL A 48 4.80 5.12 5.52
CA VAL A 48 3.94 6.19 5.02
C VAL A 48 4.34 6.52 3.58
N VAL A 49 3.51 6.16 2.60
CA VAL A 49 3.60 6.78 1.26
C VAL A 49 2.94 8.16 1.36
N LEU A 50 3.67 9.10 1.95
CA LEU A 50 3.33 10.51 1.85
C LEU A 50 3.63 10.91 0.41
N GLU A 51 2.60 11.28 -0.35
CA GLU A 51 2.80 12.03 -1.58
C GLU A 51 3.46 13.36 -1.21
N THR A 52 4.79 13.38 -1.26
CA THR A 52 5.55 14.60 -1.04
C THR A 52 5.35 15.50 -2.26
N PRO A 53 5.39 16.83 -2.11
CA PRO A 53 5.35 17.75 -3.25
C PRO A 53 6.44 17.45 -4.31
N GLN A 54 7.48 16.70 -3.93
CA GLN A 54 8.55 16.22 -4.80
C GLN A 54 8.11 15.06 -5.70
N THR A 55 7.28 14.15 -5.20
CA THR A 55 6.64 13.08 -6.00
C THR A 55 5.63 13.66 -6.99
N ILE A 56 4.88 14.68 -6.55
CA ILE A 56 3.94 15.43 -7.40
C ILE A 56 4.68 16.20 -8.50
N ALA A 57 5.78 16.87 -8.16
CA ALA A 57 6.62 17.57 -9.13
C ALA A 57 7.32 16.59 -10.10
N ALA A 58 7.78 15.43 -9.63
CA ALA A 58 8.41 14.42 -10.48
C ALA A 58 7.43 13.81 -11.49
N ASP A 59 6.19 13.49 -11.08
CA ASP A 59 5.12 13.04 -11.99
C ASP A 59 4.75 14.15 -12.99
N ALA A 60 4.63 15.40 -12.53
CA ALA A 60 4.32 16.54 -13.38
C ALA A 60 5.42 16.80 -14.44
N ILE A 61 6.70 16.69 -14.07
CA ILE A 61 7.83 16.85 -14.99
C ILE A 61 7.88 15.70 -15.99
N ALA A 62 7.62 14.46 -15.56
CA ALA A 62 7.53 13.30 -16.46
C ALA A 62 6.46 13.52 -17.53
N ARG A 63 5.23 13.88 -17.12
CA ARG A 63 4.11 14.17 -18.04
C ARG A 63 4.38 15.33 -19.00
N ALA A 64 5.11 16.35 -18.54
CA ALA A 64 5.46 17.50 -19.37
C ALA A 64 6.47 17.12 -20.48
N ARG A 65 7.35 16.14 -20.22
CA ARG A 65 8.34 15.67 -21.20
C ARG A 65 7.74 14.77 -22.28
N GLU A 66 6.68 14.03 -21.97
CA GLU A 66 5.97 13.15 -22.93
C GLU A 66 5.10 13.91 -23.94
N ARG A 67 4.83 15.19 -23.67
CA ARG A 67 4.06 16.10 -24.55
C ARG A 67 4.92 16.80 -25.61
N LYS A 68 6.22 16.48 -25.67
CA LYS A 68 7.19 17.10 -26.56
C LYS A 68 7.72 16.07 -27.56
#